data_AF-W2IKJ6-F1
#
_entry.id   AF-W2IKJ6-F1
#
_cell.length_a   1.000
_cell.length_b   1.000
_cell.length_c   1.000
_cell.angle_alpha   90.00
_cell.angle_beta   90.00
_cell.angle_gamma   90.00
#
_symmetry.space_group_name_H-M   'P 1'
#
loop_
_entity.id
_entity.type
_entity.pdbx_description
1 polymer ?
#
loop_
_entity_poly.entity_id
_entity_poly.type
_entity_poly.pdbx_seq_one_letter_code
_entity_poly.pdbx_strand_id
1 'polypeptide(L)'
;MSFLDDKPDVHRDKIGHRVDPMLNTVHVDEKWFNHDKKTGWYYLLSGEDPPERHRHSARHIEKTMFWPRLLDQGIPVSFDTWDPHRKTNFDGKLGLWSFAEGHFPQRRSQYRPKGTILQGNIESVDTAVNPRKWPICHRGEIIYEQQDNASPHVLPDDEDVVREGQREGWDIRLIFQPSNSSDFNVLDLGYSAIQNLQYQTYVASTLEPIEVVQNLFRILDKVTLDNIFLTLQQVMVCVLACDGDNEYKLPHMGKAKQRRNGTLKQCVVCSSEVYASAFSKLSTEEGKRHITHEDCVAVEQQHKADEKLTVHGIKMYGVQEDRRQHENFEASSVKEILKAV
;
A
#
# COMPACT_ATOMS: atom_id res chain seq x y z
N MET A 1 -26.48 48.06 -16.37
CA MET A 1 -25.15 47.76 -15.81
C MET A 1 -25.27 47.78 -14.30
N SER A 2 -25.47 46.61 -13.70
CA SER A 2 -25.30 46.39 -12.27
C SER A 2 -24.50 45.10 -12.16
N PHE A 3 -23.21 45.26 -11.92
CA PHE A 3 -22.26 44.16 -11.78
C PHE A 3 -22.62 43.37 -10.52
N LEU A 4 -22.85 42.07 -10.70
CA LEU A 4 -22.98 41.10 -9.63
C LEU A 4 -21.59 40.93 -8.98
N ASP A 5 -21.45 41.39 -7.74
CA ASP A 5 -20.34 40.99 -6.88
C ASP A 5 -20.60 39.56 -6.39
N ASP A 6 -20.14 38.57 -7.16
CA ASP A 6 -19.94 37.20 -6.69
C ASP A 6 -18.77 37.20 -5.71
N LYS A 7 -19.06 37.47 -4.42
CA LYS A 7 -18.14 37.12 -3.35
C LYS A 7 -18.18 35.58 -3.19
N PRO A 8 -17.02 34.89 -3.15
CA PRO A 8 -16.99 33.48 -2.83
C PRO A 8 -17.54 33.28 -1.42
N ASP A 9 -18.63 32.54 -1.32
CA ASP A 9 -19.31 32.20 -0.07
C ASP A 9 -18.37 31.32 0.79
N VAL A 10 -17.82 31.93 1.84
CA VAL A 10 -16.81 31.35 2.75
C VAL A 10 -17.42 30.30 3.71
N HIS A 11 -18.70 29.95 3.54
CA HIS A 11 -19.43 29.05 4.43
C HIS A 11 -19.80 27.67 3.84
N ARG A 12 -19.52 27.38 2.56
CA ARG A 12 -19.79 26.05 1.99
C ARG A 12 -18.88 24.92 2.50
N ASP A 13 -17.73 25.24 3.08
CA ASP A 13 -16.73 24.25 3.54
C ASP A 13 -17.03 23.59 4.90
N LYS A 14 -18.24 23.78 5.46
CA LYS A 14 -18.59 23.30 6.82
C LYS A 14 -19.62 22.15 6.87
N ILE A 15 -20.09 21.63 5.75
CA ILE A 15 -21.11 20.56 5.73
C ILE A 15 -20.49 19.30 5.12
N GLY A 16 -19.94 18.44 5.97
CA GLY A 16 -19.33 17.18 5.54
C GLY A 16 -18.76 16.35 6.68
N HIS A 17 -18.52 15.08 6.38
CA HIS A 17 -17.96 14.07 7.27
C HIS A 17 -16.44 14.02 7.11
N ARG A 18 -15.69 13.90 8.21
CA ARG A 18 -14.22 13.84 8.14
C ARG A 18 -13.80 12.40 8.09
N VAL A 19 -12.95 12.06 7.11
CA VAL A 19 -12.32 10.74 7.08
C VAL A 19 -11.46 10.58 8.34
N ASP A 20 -11.54 9.40 8.94
CA ASP A 20 -10.70 8.95 10.05
C ASP A 20 -9.23 9.15 9.66
N PRO A 21 -8.42 9.79 10.52
CA PRO A 21 -7.00 9.97 10.24
C PRO A 21 -6.18 8.68 10.27
N MET A 22 -6.73 7.54 10.73
CA MET A 22 -6.09 6.22 10.77
C MET A 22 -4.76 6.20 11.55
N LEU A 23 -4.64 7.03 12.60
CA LEU A 23 -3.40 7.21 13.37
C LEU A 23 -2.97 5.97 14.17
N ASN A 24 -3.90 5.05 14.40
CA ASN A 24 -3.67 3.77 15.08
C ASN A 24 -3.66 2.57 14.11
N THR A 25 -3.62 2.81 12.79
CA THR A 25 -3.62 1.74 11.78
C THR A 25 -2.25 1.61 11.10
N VAL A 26 -1.65 0.41 11.20
CA VAL A 26 -0.47 0.01 10.43
C VAL A 26 -0.92 -0.56 9.10
N HIS A 27 -0.34 -0.08 8.01
CA HIS A 27 -0.46 -0.73 6.72
C HIS A 27 0.72 -1.66 6.47
N VAL A 28 0.38 -2.88 6.08
CA VAL A 28 1.31 -3.99 5.85
C VAL A 28 0.92 -4.70 4.55
N ASP A 29 1.92 -5.12 3.78
CA ASP A 29 1.76 -5.81 2.48
C ASP A 29 3.10 -6.39 2.00
N GLU A 30 3.06 -7.39 1.13
CA GLU A 30 4.20 -8.02 0.48
C GLU A 30 4.44 -7.41 -0.91
N LYS A 31 5.54 -6.65 -1.06
CA LYS A 31 5.87 -6.01 -2.34
C LYS A 31 7.09 -6.63 -3.01
N TRP A 32 6.90 -7.10 -4.25
CA TRP A 32 8.01 -7.50 -5.12
C TRP A 32 8.72 -6.28 -5.72
N PHE A 33 10.04 -6.21 -5.51
CA PHE A 33 10.91 -5.26 -6.16
C PHE A 33 11.73 -5.93 -7.26
N ASN A 34 11.66 -5.40 -8.48
CA ASN A 34 12.53 -5.88 -9.56
C ASN A 34 13.91 -5.26 -9.42
N HIS A 35 14.95 -6.06 -9.60
CA HIS A 35 16.33 -5.56 -9.54
C HIS A 35 16.67 -4.66 -10.72
N ASP A 36 15.96 -4.80 -11.84
CA ASP A 36 16.21 -4.05 -13.07
C ASP A 36 14.91 -3.82 -13.87
N LYS A 37 14.92 -2.82 -14.74
CA LYS A 37 13.84 -2.56 -15.69
C LYS A 37 13.88 -3.56 -16.84
N LYS A 38 12.69 -3.91 -17.34
CA LYS A 38 12.51 -4.72 -18.55
C LYS A 38 13.18 -4.07 -19.77
N THR A 39 13.04 -2.76 -19.91
CA THR A 39 13.63 -1.95 -20.98
C THR A 39 14.30 -0.72 -20.39
N GLY A 40 15.49 -0.39 -20.90
CA GLY A 40 16.23 0.81 -20.52
C GLY A 40 16.62 1.58 -21.78
N TRP A 41 16.58 2.90 -21.71
CA TRP A 41 17.05 3.78 -22.77
C TRP A 41 18.41 4.34 -22.35
N TYR A 42 19.39 4.29 -23.24
CA TYR A 42 20.74 4.81 -23.01
C TYR A 42 21.02 5.89 -24.05
N TYR A 43 21.58 7.00 -23.60
CA TYR A 43 22.19 7.99 -24.49
C TYR A 43 23.66 7.61 -24.64
N LEU A 44 24.10 7.35 -25.86
CA LEU A 44 25.47 7.00 -26.19
C LEU A 44 26.15 8.16 -26.90
N LEU A 45 27.40 8.42 -26.56
CA LEU A 45 28.22 9.36 -27.32
C LEU A 45 28.70 8.71 -28.63
N SER A 46 29.15 9.54 -29.57
CA SER A 46 29.65 9.04 -30.85
C SER A 46 30.88 8.15 -30.62
N GLY A 47 30.79 6.87 -31.03
CA GLY A 47 31.85 5.87 -30.88
C GLY A 47 31.79 5.06 -29.58
N GLU A 48 30.78 5.27 -28.73
CA GLU A 48 30.57 4.45 -27.54
C GLU A 48 29.73 3.21 -27.87
N ASP A 49 30.16 2.05 -27.38
CA ASP A 49 29.42 0.81 -27.51
C ASP A 49 28.23 0.77 -26.54
N PRO A 50 27.08 0.25 -26.97
CA PRO A 50 25.94 0.08 -26.07
C PRO A 50 26.30 -0.85 -24.91
N PRO A 51 25.81 -0.58 -23.69
CA PRO A 51 26.03 -1.47 -22.57
C PRO A 51 25.42 -2.85 -22.85
N GLU A 52 26.24 -3.91 -22.76
CA GLU A 52 25.79 -5.28 -22.97
C GLU A 52 24.89 -5.75 -21.81
N ARG A 53 23.70 -6.23 -22.16
CA ARG A 53 22.82 -6.94 -21.24
C ARG A 53 22.83 -8.43 -21.56
N HIS A 54 23.37 -9.23 -20.66
CA HIS A 54 23.45 -10.70 -20.82
C HIS A 54 22.13 -11.45 -20.52
N ARG A 55 21.00 -10.74 -20.34
CA ARG A 55 19.69 -11.37 -20.06
C ARG A 55 18.82 -11.38 -21.33
N HIS A 56 18.43 -12.57 -21.77
CA HIS A 56 17.60 -12.75 -22.97
C HIS A 56 16.08 -12.55 -22.76
N SER A 57 15.60 -12.53 -21.51
CA SER A 57 14.16 -12.38 -21.22
C SER A 57 13.91 -11.68 -19.89
N ALA A 58 12.86 -10.87 -19.85
CA ALA A 58 12.36 -10.19 -18.66
C ALA A 58 11.99 -11.16 -17.52
N ARG A 59 11.70 -12.43 -17.83
CA ARG A 59 11.40 -13.46 -16.83
C ARG A 59 12.60 -13.81 -15.95
N HIS A 60 13.82 -13.53 -16.41
CA HIS A 60 15.05 -13.76 -15.65
C HIS A 60 15.49 -12.51 -14.88
N ILE A 61 14.66 -11.48 -14.79
CA ILE A 61 14.92 -10.35 -13.90
C ILE A 61 14.69 -10.84 -12.47
N GLU A 62 15.76 -10.80 -11.69
CA GLU A 62 15.72 -11.10 -10.27
C GLU A 62 14.78 -10.14 -9.55
N LYS A 63 14.07 -10.68 -8.57
CA LYS A 63 13.13 -9.93 -7.75
C LYS A 63 13.34 -10.29 -6.30
N THR A 64 13.16 -9.30 -5.43
CA THR A 64 13.16 -9.50 -3.99
C THR A 64 11.84 -9.01 -3.44
N MET A 65 11.18 -9.85 -2.64
CA MET A 65 9.98 -9.44 -1.93
C MET A 65 10.38 -8.72 -0.64
N PHE A 66 9.65 -7.66 -0.32
CA PHE A 66 9.78 -6.91 0.91
C PHE A 66 8.47 -6.87 1.67
N TRP A 67 8.58 -6.86 2.99
CA TRP A 67 7.49 -6.68 3.93
C TRP A 67 7.67 -5.36 4.67
N PRO A 68 7.11 -4.25 4.19
CA PRO A 68 7.07 -3.00 4.91
C PRO A 68 5.98 -2.93 5.98
N ARG A 69 6.20 -2.08 6.98
CA ARG A 69 5.17 -1.64 7.94
C ARG A 69 5.22 -0.13 8.12
N LEU A 70 4.11 0.52 7.83
CA LEU A 70 3.94 1.98 7.89
C LEU A 70 2.76 2.37 8.78
N LEU A 71 2.90 3.46 9.52
CA LEU A 71 1.87 3.99 10.41
C LEU A 71 1.69 5.48 10.11
N ASP A 72 0.43 5.94 9.97
CA ASP A 72 0.19 7.38 9.85
C ASP A 72 0.51 8.06 11.19
N GLN A 73 1.11 9.24 11.11
CA GLN A 73 1.33 10.11 12.28
C GLN A 73 0.52 11.40 12.20
N GLY A 74 -0.24 11.56 11.11
CA GLY A 74 -0.90 12.80 10.78
C GLY A 74 0.10 13.93 10.45
N ILE A 75 -0.48 15.04 10.02
CA ILE A 75 0.25 16.30 9.95
C ILE A 75 0.48 16.77 11.39
N PRO A 76 1.72 17.04 11.82
CA PRO A 76 1.99 17.38 13.21
C PRO A 76 1.26 18.68 13.57
N VAL A 77 0.19 18.55 14.36
CA VAL A 77 -0.56 19.65 14.97
C VAL A 77 -0.31 19.77 16.48
N SER A 78 0.40 18.81 17.09
CA SER A 78 0.80 18.84 18.51
C SER A 78 2.14 18.14 18.79
N PHE A 79 2.66 18.36 20.00
CA PHE A 79 3.96 17.95 20.56
C PHE A 79 4.09 16.43 20.84
N ASP A 80 3.04 15.65 20.53
CA ASP A 80 2.83 14.30 21.10
C ASP A 80 3.53 13.16 20.33
N THR A 81 4.20 13.47 19.21
CA THR A 81 4.95 12.50 18.37
C THR A 81 6.46 12.58 18.56
N TRP A 82 6.94 13.42 19.49
CA TRP A 82 8.36 13.57 19.81
C TRP A 82 8.88 12.36 20.59
N ASP A 83 9.91 11.69 20.04
CA ASP A 83 10.64 10.63 20.75
C ASP A 83 11.81 11.27 21.53
N PRO A 84 11.76 11.29 22.88
CA PRO A 84 12.84 11.88 23.69
C PRO A 84 14.16 11.12 23.58
N HIS A 85 14.13 9.82 23.29
CA HIS A 85 15.34 9.00 23.15
C HIS A 85 16.04 9.27 21.82
N ARG A 86 15.28 9.38 20.73
CA ARG A 86 15.84 9.67 19.40
C ARG A 86 16.03 11.15 19.13
N LYS A 87 15.48 12.02 19.99
CA LYS A 87 15.47 13.48 19.83
C LYS A 87 14.96 13.90 18.44
N THR A 88 13.92 13.21 17.98
CA THR A 88 13.23 13.49 16.72
C THR A 88 11.79 13.03 16.83
N ASN A 89 10.92 13.58 16.00
CA ASN A 89 9.58 13.01 15.83
C ASN A 89 9.68 11.65 15.14
N PHE A 90 8.77 10.75 15.50
CA PHE A 90 8.60 9.50 14.76
C PHE A 90 8.21 9.79 13.31
N ASP A 91 8.78 9.03 12.37
CA ASP A 91 8.75 9.31 10.93
C ASP A 91 7.70 8.49 10.16
N GLY A 92 6.85 7.75 10.89
CA GLY A 92 5.82 6.88 10.31
C GLY A 92 6.33 5.52 9.84
N LYS A 93 7.63 5.24 9.96
CA LYS A 93 8.26 4.02 9.44
C LYS A 93 8.62 3.07 10.57
N LEU A 94 7.94 1.93 10.64
CA LEU A 94 8.24 0.89 11.64
C LEU A 94 9.38 -0.03 11.16
N GLY A 95 9.34 -0.42 9.89
CA GLY A 95 10.38 -1.26 9.32
C GLY A 95 10.13 -1.66 7.88
N LEU A 96 11.18 -2.24 7.31
CA LEU A 96 11.19 -2.84 5.99
C LEU A 96 12.09 -4.07 6.07
N TRP A 97 11.52 -5.23 5.80
CA TRP A 97 12.23 -6.51 5.83
C TRP A 97 12.23 -7.13 4.44
N SER A 98 13.33 -7.77 4.05
CA SER A 98 13.43 -8.50 2.78
C SER A 98 13.26 -10.00 3.01
N PHE A 99 12.51 -10.68 2.15
CA PHE A 99 12.45 -12.15 2.09
C PHE A 99 13.68 -12.70 1.37
N ALA A 100 14.86 -12.35 1.87
CA ALA A 100 16.12 -12.70 1.24
C ALA A 100 17.22 -12.82 2.28
N GLU A 101 17.90 -13.97 2.31
CA GLU A 101 19.01 -14.25 3.22
C GLU A 101 20.29 -14.57 2.44
N GLY A 102 21.42 -14.08 2.93
CA GLY A 102 22.73 -14.42 2.40
C GLY A 102 23.11 -15.83 2.83
N HIS A 103 23.21 -16.77 1.90
CA HIS A 103 23.69 -18.11 2.15
C HIS A 103 25.02 -18.38 1.42
N PHE A 104 25.84 -19.24 2.02
CA PHE A 104 27.04 -19.74 1.37
C PHE A 104 26.71 -20.99 0.55
N PRO A 105 26.99 -21.02 -0.76
CA PRO A 105 26.78 -22.21 -1.57
C PRO A 105 27.68 -23.35 -1.07
N GLN A 106 27.07 -24.47 -0.71
CA GLN A 106 27.79 -25.66 -0.21
C GLN A 106 28.61 -26.37 -1.30
N ARG A 107 28.19 -26.23 -2.57
CA ARG A 107 28.83 -26.86 -3.73
C ARG A 107 29.38 -25.81 -4.69
N ARG A 108 30.58 -26.05 -5.22
CA ARG A 108 31.15 -25.27 -6.32
C ARG A 108 30.35 -25.55 -7.60
N SER A 109 30.03 -24.52 -8.38
CA SER A 109 29.50 -24.68 -9.74
C SER A 109 30.37 -23.92 -10.74
N GLN A 110 30.23 -24.23 -12.04
CA GLN A 110 31.02 -23.62 -13.12
C GLN A 110 30.96 -22.09 -13.12
N TYR A 111 29.85 -21.51 -12.67
CA TYR A 111 29.62 -20.07 -12.62
C TYR A 111 29.60 -19.50 -11.19
N ARG A 112 29.88 -20.32 -10.17
CA ARG A 112 29.78 -19.93 -8.75
C ARG A 112 30.97 -20.49 -7.94
N PRO A 113 32.00 -19.68 -7.69
CA PRO A 113 33.08 -20.01 -6.78
C PRO A 113 32.55 -20.33 -5.37
N LYS A 114 33.18 -21.29 -4.70
CA LYS A 114 32.85 -21.63 -3.31
C LYS A 114 33.24 -20.46 -2.41
N GLY A 115 32.31 -19.96 -1.60
CA GLY A 115 32.54 -18.85 -0.66
C GLY A 115 31.95 -17.50 -1.07
N THR A 116 31.40 -17.36 -2.28
CA THR A 116 30.63 -16.16 -2.66
C THR A 116 29.30 -16.15 -1.88
N ILE A 117 28.98 -15.03 -1.20
CA ILE A 117 27.67 -14.84 -0.57
C ILE A 117 26.63 -14.78 -1.69
N LEU A 118 25.67 -15.70 -1.67
CA LEU A 118 24.55 -15.71 -2.59
C LEU A 118 23.28 -15.39 -1.82
N GLN A 119 22.34 -14.75 -2.49
CA GLN A 119 21.05 -14.47 -1.90
C GLN A 119 20.07 -15.59 -2.25
N GLY A 120 19.50 -16.20 -1.21
CA GLY A 120 18.39 -17.13 -1.33
C GLY A 120 17.12 -16.44 -0.86
N ASN A 121 16.01 -16.69 -1.55
CA ASN A 121 14.71 -16.29 -1.02
C ASN A 121 14.38 -17.19 0.18
N ILE A 122 13.86 -16.58 1.23
CA ILE A 122 13.38 -17.29 2.43
C ILE A 122 11.85 -17.35 2.40
N GLU A 123 11.29 -18.41 3.00
CA GLU A 123 9.84 -18.67 3.00
C GLU A 123 9.10 -17.83 4.03
N SER A 124 9.76 -17.44 5.12
CA SER A 124 9.17 -16.64 6.19
C SER A 124 10.18 -15.65 6.77
N VAL A 125 9.65 -14.54 7.29
CA VAL A 125 10.41 -13.55 8.04
C VAL A 125 9.87 -13.54 9.47
N ASP A 126 10.57 -14.19 10.39
CA ASP A 126 10.27 -14.12 11.82
C ASP A 126 10.93 -12.87 12.41
N THR A 127 10.31 -11.73 12.16
CA THR A 127 10.70 -10.48 12.80
C THR A 127 9.61 -10.05 13.74
N ALA A 128 9.78 -10.41 15.01
CA ALA A 128 9.00 -9.87 16.10
C ALA A 128 8.88 -8.35 15.91
N VAL A 129 7.63 -7.86 15.87
CA VAL A 129 7.35 -6.43 15.91
C VAL A 129 8.11 -5.88 17.10
N ASN A 130 8.96 -4.89 16.89
CA ASN A 130 9.67 -4.27 18.00
C ASN A 130 8.81 -3.12 18.53
N PRO A 131 8.01 -3.33 19.59
CA PRO A 131 7.15 -2.29 20.14
C PRO A 131 7.90 -1.03 20.56
N ARG A 132 9.23 -1.08 20.73
CA ARG A 132 10.07 0.08 21.04
C ARG A 132 10.16 1.10 19.91
N LYS A 133 9.78 0.74 18.68
CA LYS A 133 9.72 1.69 17.56
C LYS A 133 8.41 2.48 17.52
N TRP A 134 7.42 2.05 18.30
CA TRP A 134 6.12 2.67 18.31
C TRP A 134 6.10 3.92 19.19
N PRO A 135 5.35 4.97 18.83
CA PRO A 135 5.13 6.12 19.70
C PRO A 135 4.57 5.68 21.07
N ILE A 136 5.22 6.09 22.16
CA ILE A 136 4.80 5.69 23.51
C ILE A 136 3.38 6.17 23.84
N CYS A 137 2.92 7.27 23.22
CA CYS A 137 1.58 7.81 23.40
C CYS A 137 0.46 6.84 23.02
N HIS A 138 0.71 5.87 22.13
CA HIS A 138 -0.29 4.86 21.75
C HIS A 138 -0.30 3.64 22.68
N ARG A 139 0.50 3.61 23.76
CA ARG A 139 0.42 2.51 24.74
C ARG A 139 -0.93 2.53 25.44
N GLY A 140 -1.60 1.37 25.47
CA GLY A 140 -2.94 1.22 26.05
C GLY A 140 -4.08 1.59 25.10
N GLU A 141 -3.76 2.03 23.86
CA GLU A 141 -4.73 2.15 22.78
C GLU A 141 -4.75 0.87 21.93
N ILE A 142 -5.86 0.64 21.23
CA ILE A 142 -5.98 -0.45 20.27
C ILE A 142 -5.26 -0.03 18.99
N ILE A 143 -4.33 -0.87 18.55
CA ILE A 143 -3.60 -0.71 17.30
C ILE A 143 -4.15 -1.71 16.30
N TYR A 144 -4.49 -1.24 15.11
CA TYR A 144 -4.92 -2.10 14.02
C TYR A 144 -3.76 -2.34 13.07
N GLU A 145 -3.48 -3.60 12.73
CA GLU A 145 -2.54 -3.95 11.67
C GLU A 145 -3.34 -4.46 10.47
N GLN A 146 -3.43 -3.62 9.44
CA GLN A 146 -4.15 -3.89 8.21
C GLN A 146 -3.27 -4.69 7.25
N GLN A 147 -3.77 -5.86 6.84
CA GLN A 147 -3.18 -6.74 5.83
C GLN A 147 -4.19 -7.05 4.72
N ASP A 148 -3.72 -7.64 3.62
CA ASP A 148 -4.61 -8.19 2.60
C ASP A 148 -5.25 -9.51 3.04
N ASN A 149 -6.23 -9.98 2.27
CA ASN A 149 -6.93 -11.24 2.54
C ASN A 149 -6.32 -12.41 1.73
N ALA A 150 -5.08 -12.30 1.26
CA ALA A 150 -4.46 -13.35 0.46
C ALA A 150 -4.11 -14.56 1.34
N SER A 151 -4.32 -15.77 0.84
CA SER A 151 -3.68 -16.94 1.49
C SER A 151 -2.16 -16.86 1.27
N PRO A 152 -1.31 -17.05 2.30
CA PRO A 152 -1.57 -17.75 3.56
C PRO A 152 -1.68 -16.83 4.81
N HIS A 153 -2.19 -15.61 4.69
CA HIS A 153 -2.29 -14.70 5.84
C HIS A 153 -3.11 -15.28 6.99
N VAL A 154 -2.69 -14.94 8.20
CA VAL A 154 -3.30 -15.45 9.44
C VAL A 154 -4.62 -14.72 9.70
N LEU A 155 -5.62 -15.44 10.21
CA LEU A 155 -6.91 -14.86 10.53
C LEU A 155 -6.80 -13.86 11.71
N PRO A 156 -7.61 -12.80 11.73
CA PRO A 156 -7.60 -11.81 12.81
C PRO A 156 -7.85 -12.38 14.20
N ASP A 157 -8.67 -13.42 14.28
CA ASP A 157 -9.09 -14.07 15.51
C ASP A 157 -8.17 -15.22 15.92
N ASP A 158 -7.02 -15.39 15.26
CA ASP A 158 -6.03 -16.40 15.63
C ASP A 158 -5.51 -16.17 17.06
N GLU A 159 -5.65 -17.19 17.91
CA GLU A 159 -5.35 -17.08 19.34
C GLU A 159 -3.88 -16.75 19.62
N ASP A 160 -2.96 -17.26 18.80
CA ASP A 160 -1.53 -17.01 18.98
C ASP A 160 -1.20 -15.56 18.61
N VAL A 161 -1.78 -15.05 17.52
CA VAL A 161 -1.63 -13.66 17.10
C VAL A 161 -2.22 -12.70 18.12
N VAL A 162 -3.46 -12.94 18.59
CA VAL A 162 -4.10 -12.08 19.60
C VAL A 162 -3.30 -12.08 20.89
N ARG A 163 -2.81 -13.25 21.33
CA ARG A 163 -2.00 -13.37 22.54
C ARG A 163 -0.68 -12.59 22.43
N GLU A 164 0.05 -12.73 21.33
CA GLU A 164 1.30 -11.99 21.13
C GLU A 164 1.05 -10.48 20.92
N GLY A 165 -0.04 -10.12 20.24
CA GLY A 165 -0.46 -8.73 20.06
C GLY A 165 -0.85 -8.02 21.36
N GLN A 166 -1.30 -8.79 22.36
CA GLN A 166 -1.67 -8.28 23.70
C GLN A 166 -0.53 -8.32 24.73
N ARG A 167 0.67 -8.71 24.31
CA ARG A 167 1.82 -8.86 25.19
C ARG A 167 2.39 -7.49 25.58
N GLU A 168 3.01 -7.42 26.76
CA GLU A 168 3.72 -6.23 27.26
C GLU A 168 2.90 -4.91 27.32
N GLY A 169 1.57 -5.03 27.43
CA GLY A 169 0.65 -3.88 27.53
C GLY A 169 0.27 -3.24 26.21
N TRP A 170 0.49 -3.93 25.10
CA TRP A 170 -0.04 -3.57 23.78
C TRP A 170 -1.41 -4.23 23.56
N ASP A 171 -2.20 -3.70 22.62
CA ASP A 171 -3.42 -4.35 22.11
C ASP A 171 -3.40 -4.21 20.59
N ILE A 172 -2.60 -5.06 19.93
CA ILE A 172 -2.47 -5.10 18.47
C ILE A 172 -3.45 -6.12 17.93
N ARG A 173 -4.31 -5.69 17.00
CA ARG A 173 -5.33 -6.51 16.36
C ARG A 173 -5.13 -6.49 14.85
N LEU A 174 -5.10 -7.65 14.22
CA LEU A 174 -5.11 -7.73 12.77
C LEU A 174 -6.49 -7.33 12.24
N ILE A 175 -6.50 -6.65 11.09
CA ILE A 175 -7.71 -6.40 10.31
C ILE A 175 -7.41 -6.66 8.84
N PHE A 176 -8.42 -7.09 8.10
CA PHE A 176 -8.31 -7.22 6.65
C PHE A 176 -8.78 -5.96 5.97
N GLN A 177 -8.07 -5.56 4.91
CA GLN A 177 -8.61 -4.62 3.94
C GLN A 177 -9.77 -5.27 3.17
N PRO A 178 -10.67 -4.47 2.58
CA PRO A 178 -11.73 -5.02 1.74
C PRO A 178 -11.17 -5.81 0.55
N SER A 179 -11.88 -6.84 0.12
CA SER A 179 -11.44 -7.73 -0.96
C SER A 179 -11.19 -6.95 -2.26
N ASN A 180 -10.17 -7.35 -3.03
CA ASN A 180 -9.77 -6.73 -4.31
C ASN A 180 -9.53 -5.21 -4.26
N SER A 181 -9.24 -4.66 -3.08
CA SER A 181 -9.19 -3.22 -2.85
C SER A 181 -7.76 -2.72 -2.68
N SER A 182 -6.87 -2.97 -3.66
CA SER A 182 -5.45 -2.57 -3.58
C SER A 182 -5.25 -1.07 -3.33
N ASP A 183 -6.18 -0.24 -3.79
CA ASP A 183 -6.13 1.21 -3.59
C ASP A 183 -6.29 1.63 -2.11
N PHE A 184 -6.67 0.69 -1.22
CA PHE A 184 -6.82 0.90 0.22
C PHE A 184 -5.57 0.57 1.03
N ASN A 185 -4.45 0.28 0.35
CA ASN A 185 -3.16 0.11 0.96
C ASN A 185 -2.20 1.26 0.58
N VAL A 186 -1.66 1.92 1.60
CA VAL A 186 -0.63 2.98 1.44
C VAL A 186 0.58 2.48 0.68
N LEU A 187 0.88 1.19 0.80
CA LEU A 187 2.02 0.56 0.16
C LEU A 187 1.85 0.51 -1.36
N ASP A 188 0.65 0.20 -1.86
CA ASP A 188 0.34 0.23 -3.29
C ASP A 188 0.37 1.64 -3.87
N LEU A 189 -0.12 2.63 -3.12
CA LEU A 189 -0.13 4.03 -3.53
C LEU A 189 1.28 4.66 -3.55
N GLY A 190 2.17 4.23 -2.64
CA GLY A 190 3.45 4.89 -2.38
C GLY A 190 4.70 4.19 -2.92
N TYR A 191 4.74 2.85 -2.94
CA TYR A 191 6.00 2.12 -3.15
C TYR A 191 6.52 2.17 -4.58
N SER A 192 5.64 2.49 -5.52
CA SER A 192 6.03 2.80 -6.89
C SER A 192 7.10 3.91 -6.96
N ALA A 193 7.10 4.86 -6.00
CA ALA A 193 8.13 5.90 -5.93
C ALA A 193 9.51 5.33 -5.53
N ILE A 194 9.55 4.45 -4.53
CA ILE A 194 10.80 3.82 -4.04
C ILE A 194 11.42 2.96 -5.16
N GLN A 195 10.60 2.14 -5.83
CA GLN A 195 11.04 1.30 -6.94
C GLN A 195 11.62 2.16 -8.08
N ASN A 196 10.98 3.29 -8.39
CA ASN A 196 11.46 4.20 -9.43
C ASN A 196 12.80 4.85 -9.05
N LEU A 197 12.99 5.22 -7.79
CA LEU A 197 14.26 5.75 -7.28
C LEU A 197 15.38 4.69 -7.27
N GLN A 198 15.05 3.43 -6.93
CA GLN A 198 15.98 2.32 -7.01
C GLN A 198 16.54 2.19 -8.43
N TYR A 199 15.68 2.28 -9.46
CA TYR A 199 16.13 2.21 -10.85
C TYR A 199 17.01 3.38 -11.31
N GLN A 200 17.06 4.48 -10.56
CA GLN A 200 17.96 5.61 -10.81
C GLN A 200 19.30 5.46 -10.05
N THR A 201 19.39 4.47 -9.16
CA THR A 201 20.60 4.20 -8.39
C THR A 201 21.43 3.16 -9.13
N TYR A 202 22.72 3.44 -9.32
CA TYR A 202 23.64 2.46 -9.89
C TYR A 202 23.90 1.33 -8.88
N VAL A 203 23.84 0.10 -9.37
CA VAL A 203 24.03 -1.12 -8.58
C VAL A 203 24.97 -2.04 -9.35
N ALA A 204 26.06 -2.47 -8.72
CA ALA A 204 27.10 -3.31 -9.28
C ALA A 204 26.98 -4.80 -8.91
N SER A 205 26.15 -5.16 -7.92
CA SER A 205 25.95 -6.54 -7.46
C SER A 205 24.48 -6.89 -7.21
N THR A 206 24.19 -8.16 -6.94
CA THR A 206 22.82 -8.64 -6.65
C THR A 206 22.37 -8.40 -5.21
N LEU A 207 23.29 -8.07 -4.29
CA LEU A 207 22.99 -7.77 -2.89
C LEU A 207 22.67 -6.28 -2.66
N GLU A 208 23.35 -5.42 -3.43
CA GLU A 208 23.17 -3.97 -3.38
C GLU A 208 21.73 -3.47 -3.62
N PRO A 209 20.86 -4.09 -4.46
CA PRO A 209 19.49 -3.64 -4.63
C PRO A 209 18.71 -3.63 -3.32
N ILE A 210 18.96 -4.59 -2.42
CA ILE A 210 18.29 -4.65 -1.13
C ILE A 210 18.74 -3.53 -0.22
N GLU A 211 20.05 -3.31 -0.13
CA GLU A 211 20.62 -2.20 0.64
C GLU A 211 20.13 -0.85 0.10
N VAL A 212 20.04 -0.71 -1.22
CA VAL A 212 19.49 0.48 -1.88
C VAL A 212 18.03 0.68 -1.50
N VAL A 213 17.16 -0.32 -1.62
CA VAL A 213 15.74 -0.20 -1.24
C VAL A 213 15.59 0.13 0.25
N GLN A 214 16.35 -0.54 1.12
CA GLN A 214 16.37 -0.24 2.56
C GLN A 214 16.84 1.18 2.85
N ASN A 215 17.86 1.67 2.15
CA ASN A 215 18.35 3.04 2.30
C ASN A 215 17.33 4.06 1.79
N LEU A 216 16.74 3.83 0.61
CA LEU A 216 15.68 4.66 0.05
C LEU A 216 14.48 4.76 0.99
N PHE A 217 14.07 3.65 1.61
CA PHE A 217 13.03 3.65 2.62
C PHE A 217 13.41 4.47 3.86
N ARG A 218 14.66 4.36 4.35
CA ARG A 218 15.16 5.16 5.48
C ARG A 218 15.16 6.66 5.18
N ILE A 219 15.56 7.07 3.98
CA ILE A 219 15.61 8.49 3.59
C ILE A 219 14.29 9.04 3.07
N LEU A 220 13.28 8.19 2.81
CA LEU A 220 11.95 8.63 2.37
C LEU A 220 11.41 9.66 3.36
N ASP A 221 11.07 10.83 2.85
CA ASP A 221 10.68 11.95 3.71
C ASP A 221 9.29 11.73 4.32
N LYS A 222 9.08 12.29 5.51
CA LYS A 222 7.79 12.25 6.19
C LYS A 222 6.70 12.94 5.36
N VAL A 223 7.06 14.00 4.62
CA VAL A 223 6.12 14.79 3.82
C VAL A 223 5.47 13.95 2.72
N THR A 224 6.22 13.06 2.09
CA THR A 224 5.75 12.13 1.07
C THR A 224 4.83 11.11 1.71
N LEU A 225 5.19 10.54 2.86
CA LEU A 225 4.31 9.63 3.61
C LEU A 225 2.97 10.30 3.96
N ASP A 226 2.98 11.49 4.56
CA ASP A 226 1.76 12.26 4.85
C ASP A 226 0.90 12.47 3.59
N ASN A 227 1.56 12.74 2.44
CA ASN A 227 0.85 12.95 1.18
C ASN A 227 0.22 11.64 0.66
N ILE A 228 0.84 10.48 0.89
CA ILE A 228 0.29 9.17 0.52
C ILE A 228 -0.92 8.85 1.40
N PHE A 229 -0.84 9.05 2.72
CA PHE A 229 -1.99 8.86 3.62
C PHE A 229 -3.18 9.78 3.27
N LEU A 230 -2.92 11.05 2.97
CA LEU A 230 -3.98 11.93 2.44
C LEU A 230 -4.52 11.44 1.10
N THR A 231 -3.70 10.79 0.26
CA THR A 231 -4.17 10.20 -0.99
C THR A 231 -5.09 9.02 -0.75
N LEU A 232 -4.77 8.16 0.23
CA LEU A 232 -5.64 7.07 0.65
C LEU A 232 -7.01 7.59 1.09
N GLN A 233 -7.06 8.65 1.89
CA GLN A 233 -8.33 9.26 2.28
C GLN A 233 -9.10 9.85 1.08
N GLN A 234 -8.41 10.36 0.06
CA GLN A 234 -9.07 10.79 -1.19
C GLN A 234 -9.66 9.60 -1.96
N VAL A 235 -8.93 8.49 -2.03
CA VAL A 235 -9.41 7.23 -2.62
C VAL A 235 -10.70 6.78 -1.94
N MET A 236 -10.72 6.75 -0.59
CA MET A 236 -11.92 6.41 0.19
C MET A 236 -13.14 7.24 -0.22
N VAL A 237 -12.98 8.57 -0.34
CA VAL A 237 -14.08 9.45 -0.76
C VAL A 237 -14.49 9.20 -2.22
N CYS A 238 -13.54 8.95 -3.12
CA CYS A 238 -13.84 8.61 -4.51
C CYS A 238 -14.63 7.31 -4.63
N VAL A 239 -14.25 6.28 -3.88
CA VAL A 239 -14.95 5.00 -3.87
C VAL A 239 -16.37 5.15 -3.33
N LEU A 240 -16.58 5.96 -2.28
CA LEU A 240 -17.95 6.30 -1.83
C LEU A 240 -18.76 7.03 -2.91
N ALA A 241 -18.13 7.96 -3.65
CA ALA A 241 -18.80 8.71 -4.72
C ALA A 241 -19.13 7.85 -5.95
N CYS A 242 -18.40 6.76 -6.16
CA CYS A 242 -18.58 5.80 -7.25
C CYS A 242 -19.27 4.50 -6.78
N ASP A 243 -19.95 4.53 -5.62
CA ASP A 243 -20.71 3.39 -5.08
C ASP A 243 -19.92 2.09 -4.90
N GLY A 244 -18.62 2.19 -4.62
CA GLY A 244 -17.74 1.04 -4.50
C GLY A 244 -16.92 0.76 -5.75
N ASP A 245 -17.20 1.36 -6.90
CA ASP A 245 -16.43 1.07 -8.13
C ASP A 245 -14.97 1.55 -8.03
N ASN A 246 -14.10 0.87 -8.77
CA ASN A 246 -12.69 1.21 -8.93
C ASN A 246 -12.44 2.18 -10.10
N GLU A 247 -13.46 2.45 -10.92
CA GLU A 247 -13.36 3.42 -12.02
C GLU A 247 -13.57 4.86 -11.53
N TYR A 248 -12.53 5.44 -10.91
CA TYR A 248 -12.54 6.83 -10.49
C TYR A 248 -11.26 7.57 -10.88
N LYS A 249 -11.39 8.89 -11.08
CA LYS A 249 -10.25 9.78 -11.30
C LYS A 249 -9.90 10.46 -10.00
N LEU A 250 -8.75 10.10 -9.45
CA LEU A 250 -8.26 10.69 -8.21
C LEU A 250 -8.04 12.22 -8.37
N PRO A 251 -8.76 13.07 -7.62
CA PRO A 251 -8.69 14.51 -7.81
C PRO A 251 -7.35 15.06 -7.29
N HIS A 252 -6.77 16.01 -8.01
CA HIS A 252 -5.52 16.64 -7.60
C HIS A 252 -5.75 17.69 -6.49
N MET A 253 -5.33 17.38 -5.25
CA MET A 253 -5.53 18.26 -4.09
C MET A 253 -4.55 19.43 -3.98
N GLY A 254 -3.48 19.48 -4.79
CA GLY A 254 -2.47 20.53 -4.66
C GLY A 254 -1.78 20.55 -3.29
N LYS A 255 -1.57 19.36 -2.70
CA LYS A 255 -1.05 19.14 -1.33
C LYS A 255 0.18 20.00 -1.02
N ALA A 256 1.13 20.08 -1.95
CA ALA A 256 2.33 20.93 -1.81
C ALA A 256 2.02 22.43 -1.69
N LYS A 257 1.06 22.96 -2.46
CA LYS A 257 0.63 24.36 -2.39
C LYS A 257 -0.06 24.64 -1.05
N GLN A 258 -0.96 23.75 -0.62
CA GLN A 258 -1.66 23.90 0.65
C GLN A 258 -0.69 23.85 1.84
N ARG A 259 0.32 22.97 1.80
CA ARG A 259 1.34 22.86 2.86
C ARG A 259 2.17 24.14 2.97
N ARG A 260 2.61 24.71 1.84
CA ARG A 260 3.34 26.00 1.82
C ARG A 260 2.52 27.16 2.41
N ASN A 261 1.21 27.12 2.22
CA ASN A 261 0.30 28.14 2.74
C ASN A 261 -0.16 27.88 4.19
N GLY A 262 0.24 26.75 4.79
CA GLY A 262 -0.21 26.35 6.13
C GLY A 262 -1.69 25.96 6.21
N THR A 263 -2.33 25.65 5.08
CA THR A 263 -3.78 25.34 4.99
C THR A 263 -4.08 23.86 4.75
N LEU A 264 -3.05 23.01 4.68
CA LEU A 264 -3.23 21.57 4.45
C LEU A 264 -3.89 20.94 5.67
N LYS A 265 -5.09 20.37 5.47
CA LYS A 265 -5.84 19.68 6.52
C LYS A 265 -5.27 18.27 6.72
N GLN A 266 -5.35 17.77 7.95
CA GLN A 266 -4.96 16.40 8.32
C GLN A 266 -5.93 15.35 7.77
N CYS A 267 -7.21 15.70 7.65
CA CYS A 267 -8.25 14.82 7.14
C CYS A 267 -8.90 15.41 5.89
N VAL A 268 -9.18 14.57 4.91
CA VAL A 268 -10.08 14.87 3.79
C VAL A 268 -11.52 14.96 4.31
N VAL A 269 -12.33 15.80 3.69
CA VAL A 269 -13.75 15.95 4.03
C VAL A 269 -14.57 15.32 2.92
N CYS A 270 -15.40 14.35 3.28
CA CYS A 270 -16.45 13.78 2.46
C CYS A 270 -17.69 14.68 2.53
N SER A 271 -18.32 15.02 1.40
CA SER A 271 -19.53 15.83 1.42
C SER A 271 -20.69 15.03 2.04
N SER A 272 -21.59 15.71 2.75
CA SER A 272 -22.77 15.04 3.33
C SER A 272 -23.68 14.41 2.27
N GLU A 273 -23.67 14.92 1.04
CA GLU A 273 -24.39 14.33 -0.09
C GLU A 273 -23.81 12.98 -0.50
N VAL A 274 -22.48 12.89 -0.67
CA VAL A 274 -21.80 11.63 -1.01
C VAL A 274 -21.99 10.61 0.10
N TYR A 275 -21.80 11.03 1.35
CA TYR A 275 -22.01 10.15 2.51
C TYR A 275 -23.45 9.63 2.58
N ALA A 276 -24.45 10.51 2.47
CA ALA A 276 -25.85 10.13 2.55
C ALA A 276 -26.27 9.22 1.38
N SER A 277 -25.76 9.48 0.18
CA SER A 277 -25.99 8.62 -1.00
C SER A 277 -25.47 7.20 -0.78
N ALA A 278 -24.20 7.07 -0.37
CA ALA A 278 -23.58 5.76 -0.10
C ALA A 278 -24.28 5.02 1.06
N PHE A 279 -24.58 5.73 2.16
CA PHE A 279 -25.29 5.17 3.30
C PHE A 279 -26.69 4.66 2.93
N SER A 280 -27.43 5.44 2.13
CA SER A 280 -28.78 5.05 1.70
C SER A 280 -28.75 3.78 0.86
N LYS A 281 -27.80 3.66 -0.08
CA LYS A 281 -27.65 2.47 -0.94
C LYS A 281 -27.30 1.21 -0.14
N LEU A 282 -26.46 1.33 0.88
CA LEU A 282 -26.15 0.22 1.79
C LEU A 282 -27.33 -0.21 2.67
N SER A 283 -28.23 0.72 2.99
CA SER A 283 -29.41 0.42 3.82
C SER A 283 -30.52 -0.33 3.06
N THR A 284 -30.50 -0.32 1.73
CA THR A 284 -31.37 -1.11 0.84
C THR A 284 -31.00 -2.60 0.87
N GLU A 285 -31.95 -3.51 0.62
CA GLU A 285 -31.75 -4.97 0.79
C GLU A 285 -30.64 -5.59 -0.08
N GLU A 286 -30.25 -4.95 -1.19
CA GLU A 286 -29.12 -5.36 -2.02
C GLU A 286 -27.76 -5.15 -1.31
N GLY A 287 -27.63 -4.16 -0.43
CA GLY A 287 -26.43 -3.90 0.38
C GLY A 287 -26.32 -4.72 1.67
N LYS A 288 -27.38 -5.45 2.05
CA LYS A 288 -27.44 -6.27 3.26
C LYS A 288 -26.97 -7.72 3.06
N ARG A 289 -26.66 -8.14 1.83
CA ARG A 289 -26.11 -9.48 1.59
C ARG A 289 -24.77 -9.59 2.31
N HIS A 290 -24.74 -10.32 3.42
CA HIS A 290 -23.53 -10.71 4.10
C HIS A 290 -22.88 -11.79 3.24
N ILE A 291 -21.73 -11.50 2.65
CA ILE A 291 -20.94 -12.51 1.95
C ILE A 291 -20.44 -13.47 3.02
N THR A 292 -20.87 -14.72 2.94
CA THR A 292 -20.41 -15.76 3.85
C THR A 292 -19.04 -16.25 3.40
N HIS A 293 -18.26 -16.83 4.32
CA HIS A 293 -16.99 -17.47 3.98
C HIS A 293 -17.16 -18.53 2.85
N GLU A 294 -18.34 -19.15 2.75
CA GLU A 294 -18.68 -20.11 1.69
C GLU A 294 -18.77 -19.43 0.31
N ASP A 295 -19.28 -18.21 0.25
CA ASP A 295 -19.37 -17.42 -1.00
C ASP A 295 -17.98 -16.99 -1.49
N CYS A 296 -17.08 -16.58 -0.59
CA CYS A 296 -15.68 -16.27 -0.94
C CYS A 296 -14.93 -17.49 -1.49
N VAL A 297 -15.09 -18.64 -0.84
CA VAL A 297 -14.45 -19.90 -1.27
C VAL A 297 -15.00 -20.37 -2.63
N ALA A 298 -16.29 -20.17 -2.90
CA ALA A 298 -16.89 -20.49 -4.19
C ALA A 298 -16.31 -19.63 -5.33
N VAL A 299 -16.12 -18.32 -5.11
CA VAL A 299 -15.50 -17.41 -6.08
C VAL A 299 -14.04 -17.79 -6.36
N GLU A 300 -13.25 -18.13 -5.33
CA GLU A 300 -11.88 -18.60 -5.52
C GLU A 300 -11.78 -19.93 -6.29
N GLN A 301 -12.70 -20.86 -6.04
CA GLN A 301 -12.74 -22.14 -6.76
C GLN A 301 -13.13 -21.94 -8.22
N GLN A 302 -14.01 -20.98 -8.51
CA GLN A 302 -14.43 -20.61 -9.85
C GLN A 302 -13.30 -19.92 -10.62
N HIS A 303 -12.55 -19.03 -9.98
CA HIS A 303 -11.32 -18.45 -10.54
C HIS A 303 -10.26 -19.50 -10.88
N LYS A 304 -10.02 -20.48 -9.98
CA LYS A 304 -9.09 -21.60 -10.23
C LYS A 304 -9.57 -22.53 -11.36
N ALA A 305 -10.87 -22.61 -11.61
CA ALA A 305 -11.44 -23.39 -12.72
C ALA A 305 -11.30 -22.66 -14.07
N ASP A 306 -11.51 -21.34 -14.09
CA ASP A 306 -11.37 -20.51 -15.30
C ASP A 306 -9.91 -20.35 -15.74
N GLU A 307 -8.97 -20.30 -14.77
CA GLU A 307 -7.53 -20.29 -15.05
C GLU A 307 -7.04 -21.62 -15.65
N LYS A 308 -7.69 -22.74 -15.32
CA LYS A 308 -7.43 -24.05 -15.95
C LYS A 308 -8.00 -24.19 -17.36
N LEU A 309 -9.01 -23.40 -17.73
CA LEU A 309 -9.63 -23.46 -19.06
C LEU A 309 -8.86 -22.68 -20.13
N THR A 310 -7.87 -21.86 -19.75
CA THR A 310 -7.09 -21.02 -20.69
C THR A 310 -5.79 -21.66 -21.19
N VAL A 311 -5.66 -22.98 -21.09
CA VAL A 311 -4.62 -23.74 -21.78
C VAL A 311 -5.28 -24.55 -22.89
N HIS A 312 -5.60 -23.94 -24.03
CA HIS A 312 -5.55 -24.51 -25.38
C HIS A 312 -5.85 -23.39 -26.39
N GLY A 313 -4.90 -23.16 -27.29
CA GLY A 313 -4.69 -21.85 -27.92
C GLY A 313 -5.80 -21.36 -28.85
N ILE A 314 -5.99 -20.04 -28.84
CA ILE A 314 -6.26 -19.15 -29.99
C ILE A 314 -5.75 -17.75 -29.56
N LYS A 315 -4.87 -17.14 -30.37
CA LYS A 315 -4.47 -15.72 -30.26
C LYS A 315 -5.49 -14.87 -31.01
N MET A 316 -6.00 -13.82 -30.37
CA MET A 316 -6.62 -12.69 -31.06
C MET A 316 -5.92 -11.40 -30.61
N TYR A 317 -5.40 -10.64 -31.56
CA TYR A 317 -5.00 -9.24 -31.36
C TYR A 317 -6.24 -8.38 -31.59
N GLY A 318 -6.57 -7.51 -30.63
CA GLY A 318 -7.66 -6.53 -30.76
C GLY A 318 -8.05 -5.99 -29.40
N VAL A 319 -8.03 -4.66 -29.28
CA VAL A 319 -8.65 -3.79 -28.25
C VAL A 319 -9.15 -4.52 -27.00
N GLN A 320 -8.45 -4.33 -25.89
CA GLN A 320 -8.87 -4.79 -24.58
C GLN A 320 -10.08 -3.95 -24.13
N GLU A 321 -11.28 -4.26 -24.65
CA GLU A 321 -12.52 -4.03 -23.93
C GLU A 321 -12.49 -4.96 -22.71
N ASP A 322 -12.08 -4.43 -21.56
CA ASP A 322 -12.28 -5.08 -20.26
C ASP A 322 -13.79 -5.09 -19.95
N ARG A 323 -14.51 -6.01 -20.61
CA ARG A 323 -15.90 -6.32 -20.33
C ARG A 323 -16.02 -7.49 -19.35
N ARG A 324 -15.13 -7.53 -18.34
CA ARG A 324 -15.12 -8.54 -17.27
C ARG A 324 -14.63 -7.92 -15.95
N GLN A 325 -15.54 -7.23 -15.24
CA GLN A 325 -15.71 -7.21 -13.76
C GLN A 325 -16.82 -6.24 -13.31
N HIS A 326 -17.85 -6.02 -14.12
CA HIS A 326 -18.83 -4.94 -13.91
C HIS A 326 -19.99 -5.23 -12.92
N GLU A 327 -19.97 -6.31 -12.13
CA GLU A 327 -21.16 -6.66 -11.33
C GLU A 327 -20.96 -6.96 -9.84
N ASN A 328 -19.75 -7.09 -9.28
CA ASN A 328 -19.62 -7.39 -7.85
C ASN A 328 -18.33 -6.82 -7.23
N PHE A 329 -18.15 -5.51 -7.23
CA PHE A 329 -17.32 -4.87 -6.20
C PHE A 329 -18.24 -4.41 -5.07
N GLU A 330 -17.96 -4.92 -3.88
CA GLU A 330 -18.99 -5.35 -2.93
C GLU A 330 -19.42 -4.25 -1.95
N ALA A 331 -20.67 -4.33 -1.48
CA ALA A 331 -21.20 -3.58 -0.34
C ALA A 331 -20.28 -3.61 0.91
N SER A 332 -19.42 -4.63 1.02
CA SER A 332 -18.40 -4.77 2.06
C SER A 332 -17.41 -3.59 2.09
N SER A 333 -16.83 -3.22 0.94
CA SER A 333 -15.86 -2.12 0.85
C SER A 333 -16.50 -0.78 1.23
N VAL A 334 -17.69 -0.48 0.70
CA VAL A 334 -18.42 0.75 1.02
C VAL A 334 -18.76 0.82 2.51
N LYS A 335 -19.13 -0.31 3.13
CA LYS A 335 -19.46 -0.37 4.56
C LYS A 335 -18.25 -0.09 5.45
N GLU A 336 -17.09 -0.67 5.15
CA GLU A 336 -15.86 -0.39 5.91
C GLU A 336 -15.41 1.06 5.73
N ILE A 337 -15.53 1.62 4.52
CA ILE A 337 -15.21 3.03 4.27
C ILE A 337 -16.16 3.96 5.03
N LEU A 338 -17.46 3.65 5.09
CA LEU A 338 -18.41 4.45 5.89
C LEU A 338 -18.16 4.39 7.40
N LYS A 339 -17.48 3.36 7.92
CA LYS A 339 -17.03 3.37 9.33
C LYS A 339 -15.84 4.31 9.51
N ALA A 340 -15.02 4.45 8.48
CA ALA A 340 -13.86 5.32 8.44
C ALA A 340 -14.20 6.78 8.02
N VAL A 341 -15.47 7.13 7.80
CA VAL A 341 -15.94 8.49 7.42
C VAL A 341 -17.04 8.94 8.37
#